data_AF-A0A1Z3HSL5-F1
#
_entry.id   AF-A0A1Z3HSL5-F1
#
_cell.length_a   1.000
_cell.length_b   1.000
_cell.length_c   1.000
_cell.angle_alpha   90.00
_cell.angle_beta   90.00
_cell.angle_gamma   90.00
#
_symmetry.space_group_name_H-M   'P 1'
#
loop_
_entity.id
_entity.type
_entity.pdbx_description
1 polymer ?
#
loop_
_entity_poly.entity_id
_entity_poly.type
_entity_poly.pdbx_seq_one_letter_code
_entity_poly.pdbx_strand_id
1 'polypeptide(L)'
;MPASAVWPMLSTRIWTRTVMGTMTTAAQARIYQLVHQAIHQGRLSRCDHLTLVSAMLADATLDPLDRSQINRVFDYVRMGRVRLVD
;
A
#
# COMPACT_ATOMS: atom_id res chain seq x y z
N MET A 1 -29.75 8.57 17.42
CA MET A 1 -30.12 9.27 16.15
C MET A 1 -31.33 10.16 16.42
N PRO A 2 -31.61 11.27 15.69
CA PRO A 2 -31.01 11.77 14.43
C PRO A 2 -30.57 13.28 14.48
N ALA A 3 -29.60 13.70 13.65
CA ALA A 3 -29.68 14.52 12.41
C ALA A 3 -29.98 16.03 12.55
N SER A 4 -29.02 16.88 12.17
CA SER A 4 -29.19 17.99 11.20
C SER A 4 -27.92 18.84 11.05
N ALA A 5 -27.50 19.01 9.80
CA ALA A 5 -26.38 19.81 9.32
C ALA A 5 -26.85 21.22 8.95
N VAL A 6 -26.04 22.26 9.21
CA VAL A 6 -26.16 23.55 8.52
C VAL A 6 -24.75 24.13 8.31
N TRP A 7 -24.27 24.09 7.07
CA TRP A 7 -23.07 24.81 6.59
C TRP A 7 -23.50 26.12 5.91
N PRO A 8 -22.75 27.23 6.01
CA PRO A 8 -22.82 28.29 5.03
C PRO A 8 -21.76 28.09 3.92
N MET A 9 -22.30 28.08 2.70
CA MET A 9 -21.76 28.50 1.39
C MET A 9 -20.61 29.54 1.45
N LEU A 10 -19.66 29.71 0.53
CA LEU A 10 -19.38 29.24 -0.84
C LEU A 10 -17.91 29.63 -1.14
N SER A 11 -17.08 28.76 -1.73
CA SER A 11 -16.35 29.03 -3.00
C SER A 11 -15.29 27.96 -3.32
N THR A 12 -15.73 26.98 -4.12
CA THR A 12 -15.08 26.58 -5.38
C THR A 12 -13.63 26.08 -5.38
N ARG A 13 -13.42 24.82 -4.97
CA ARG A 13 -12.76 23.77 -5.78
C ARG A 13 -12.85 22.42 -5.06
N ILE A 14 -13.94 21.71 -5.35
CA ILE A 14 -14.12 20.24 -5.32
C ILE A 14 -13.02 19.46 -4.57
N TRP A 15 -13.09 19.41 -3.23
CA TRP A 15 -12.49 18.35 -2.43
C TRP A 15 -13.63 17.51 -1.85
N THR A 16 -14.11 16.55 -2.61
CA THR A 16 -15.02 15.51 -2.12
C THR A 16 -14.38 14.15 -2.33
N ARG A 17 -13.56 13.73 -1.36
CA ARG A 17 -13.51 12.32 -1.01
C ARG A 17 -13.09 12.22 0.45
N THR A 18 -14.10 11.99 1.28
CA THR A 18 -14.10 11.16 2.48
C THR A 18 -12.83 11.21 3.32
N VAL A 19 -12.97 11.78 4.53
CA VAL A 19 -12.13 11.54 5.71
C VAL A 19 -11.37 10.23 5.55
N MET A 20 -10.07 10.37 5.32
CA MET A 20 -9.13 9.30 5.03
C MET A 20 -9.25 8.25 6.15
N GLY A 21 -9.87 7.13 5.79
CA GLY A 21 -10.02 6.00 6.68
C GLY A 21 -8.67 5.39 7.03
N THR A 22 -8.70 4.68 8.15
CA THR A 22 -7.71 3.70 8.63
C THR A 22 -6.44 4.30 9.24
N MET A 23 -6.30 4.07 10.56
CA MET A 23 -5.00 4.01 11.21
C MET A 23 -4.18 2.99 10.43
N THR A 24 -3.24 3.44 9.60
CA THR A 24 -2.33 2.55 8.89
C THR A 24 -1.59 1.75 9.95
N THR A 25 -1.81 0.43 9.96
CA THR A 25 -1.11 -0.44 10.91
C THR A 25 0.38 -0.41 10.57
N ALA A 26 1.25 -0.52 11.58
CA ALA A 26 2.71 -0.48 11.37
C ALA A 26 3.20 -1.49 10.31
N ALA A 27 2.48 -2.61 10.15
CA ALA A 27 2.73 -3.59 9.11
C ALA A 27 2.54 -3.04 7.69
N GLN A 28 1.50 -2.23 7.47
CA GLN A 28 1.17 -1.64 6.18
C GLN A 28 2.21 -0.60 5.76
N ALA A 29 2.65 0.24 6.69
CA ALA A 29 3.75 1.19 6.47
C ALA A 29 5.07 0.47 6.12
N ARG A 30 5.35 -0.67 6.77
CA ARG A 30 6.54 -1.47 6.50
C ARG A 30 6.51 -2.11 5.11
N ILE A 31 5.35 -2.64 4.69
CA ILE A 31 5.16 -3.19 3.33
C ILE A 31 5.41 -2.10 2.28
N TYR A 32 4.84 -0.91 2.48
CA TYR A 32 5.04 0.22 1.57
C TYR A 32 6.52 0.60 1.44
N GLN A 33 7.25 0.67 2.55
CA GLN A 33 8.69 0.95 2.55
C GLN A 33 9.48 -0.12 1.78
N LEU A 34 9.19 -1.40 2.02
CA LEU A 34 9.85 -2.51 1.32
C LEU A 34 9.59 -2.47 -0.19
N VAL A 35 8.34 -2.24 -0.59
CA VAL A 35 7.95 -2.10 -2.00
C VAL A 35 8.70 -0.94 -2.64
N HIS A 36 8.70 0.23 -2.00
CA HIS A 36 9.35 1.42 -2.53
C HIS A 36 10.87 1.23 -2.67
N GLN A 37 11.52 0.64 -1.66
CA GLN A 37 12.95 0.33 -1.71
C GLN A 37 13.26 -0.68 -2.82
N ALA A 38 12.45 -1.73 -2.97
CA ALA A 38 12.64 -2.74 -4.01
C ALA A 38 12.59 -2.14 -5.41
N ILE A 39 11.61 -1.27 -5.67
CA ILE A 39 11.44 -0.60 -6.96
C ILE A 39 12.58 0.39 -7.20
N HIS A 40 12.94 1.20 -6.20
CA HIS A 40 13.95 2.26 -6.36
C HIS A 40 15.37 1.68 -6.50
N GLN A 41 15.70 0.64 -5.75
CA GLN A 41 17.03 0.02 -5.76
C GLN A 41 17.18 -1.06 -6.83
N GLY A 42 16.06 -1.53 -7.41
CA GLY A 42 16.05 -2.69 -8.32
C GLY A 42 16.53 -3.97 -7.64
N ARG A 43 16.48 -4.02 -6.31
CA ARG A 43 17.00 -5.11 -5.48
C ARG A 43 16.05 -5.37 -4.33
N LEU A 44 15.81 -6.63 -4.02
CA LEU A 44 14.94 -7.05 -2.93
C LEU A 44 15.64 -8.19 -2.18
N SER A 45 15.74 -8.12 -0.85
CA SER A 45 16.31 -9.24 -0.09
C SER A 45 15.40 -10.46 -0.19
N ARG A 46 15.96 -11.67 -0.14
CA ARG A 46 15.15 -12.91 -0.05
C ARG A 46 14.24 -12.91 1.19
N CYS A 47 14.72 -12.36 2.31
CA CYS A 47 13.93 -12.22 3.53
C CYS A 47 12.73 -11.29 3.33
N ASP A 48 12.92 -10.17 2.62
CA ASP A 48 11.85 -9.22 2.32
C ASP A 48 10.85 -9.82 1.33
N HIS A 49 11.33 -10.55 0.31
CA HIS A 49 10.48 -11.28 -0.60
C HIS A 49 9.59 -12.30 0.14
N LEU A 50 10.16 -13.08 1.06
CA LEU A 50 9.38 -14.02 1.89
C LEU A 50 8.39 -13.30 2.80
N THR A 51 8.75 -12.13 3.33
CA THR A 51 7.84 -11.30 4.14
C THR A 51 6.65 -10.84 3.32
N LEU A 52 6.86 -10.37 2.08
CA LEU A 52 5.78 -9.97 1.17
C LEU A 52 4.89 -11.14 0.78
N VAL A 53 5.46 -12.30 0.46
CA VAL A 53 4.69 -13.52 0.14
C VAL A 53 3.85 -13.95 1.35
N SER A 54 4.45 -13.96 2.54
CA SER A 54 3.77 -14.34 3.78
C SER A 54 2.62 -13.38 4.10
N ALA A 55 2.84 -12.07 3.93
CA ALA A 55 1.79 -11.06 4.11
C ALA A 55 0.64 -11.26 3.10
N MET A 56 0.96 -11.58 1.84
CA MET A 56 -0.03 -11.82 0.80
C MET A 56 -0.85 -13.09 1.04
N LEU A 57 -0.22 -14.14 1.58
CA LEU A 57 -0.86 -15.43 1.91
C LEU A 57 -1.66 -15.38 3.22
N ALA A 58 -1.24 -14.57 4.19
CA ALA A 58 -1.92 -14.45 5.48
C ALA A 58 -3.32 -13.80 5.36
N ASP A 59 -3.67 -13.24 4.20
CA ASP A 59 -4.93 -12.54 3.89
C ASP A 59 -5.37 -11.55 4.99
N ALA A 60 -4.39 -11.04 5.73
CA ALA A 60 -4.60 -10.24 6.92
C ALA A 60 -4.87 -8.81 6.48
N THR A 61 -6.14 -8.48 6.24
CA THR A 61 -6.63 -7.09 6.10
C THR A 61 -5.86 -6.21 5.11
N LEU A 62 -5.21 -6.81 4.10
CA LEU A 62 -4.51 -6.03 3.08
C LEU A 62 -5.55 -5.40 2.18
N ASP A 63 -5.51 -4.06 2.11
CA ASP A 63 -6.35 -3.31 1.19
C ASP A 63 -6.03 -3.73 -0.25
N PRO A 64 -7.01 -3.70 -1.18
CA PRO A 64 -6.77 -3.99 -2.59
C PRO A 64 -5.60 -3.19 -3.18
N LEU A 65 -5.37 -1.97 -2.68
CA LEU A 65 -4.23 -1.15 -3.10
C LEU A 65 -2.89 -1.76 -2.69
N ASP A 66 -2.77 -2.26 -1.46
CA ASP A 66 -1.52 -2.88 -0.97
C ASP A 66 -1.22 -4.17 -1.74
N ARG A 67 -2.25 -4.99 -1.99
CA ARG A 67 -2.12 -6.19 -2.82
C ARG A 67 -1.61 -5.85 -4.22
N SER A 68 -2.15 -4.80 -4.84
CA SER A 68 -1.69 -4.33 -6.15
C SER A 68 -0.22 -3.90 -6.13
N GLN A 69 0.22 -3.22 -5.07
CA GLN A 69 1.62 -2.82 -4.89
C GLN A 69 2.56 -4.02 -4.74
N ILE A 70 2.18 -5.01 -3.92
CA ILE A 70 2.96 -6.24 -3.73
C ILE A 70 3.06 -7.01 -5.05
N ASN A 71 1.94 -7.19 -5.77
CA ASN A 71 1.93 -7.86 -7.06
C ASN A 71 2.85 -7.17 -8.07
N ARG A 72 2.86 -5.83 -8.08
CA ARG A 72 3.75 -5.06 -8.97
C ARG A 72 5.23 -5.31 -8.68
N VAL A 73 5.62 -5.51 -7.42
CA VAL A 73 6.99 -5.90 -7.06
C VAL A 73 7.30 -7.29 -7.59
N PHE A 74 6.40 -8.26 -7.42
CA PHE A 74 6.59 -9.61 -7.95
C PHE A 74 6.68 -9.62 -9.48
N ASP A 75 5.88 -8.81 -10.16
CA ASP A 75 5.99 -8.63 -11.61
C ASP A 75 7.37 -8.08 -11.99
N TYR A 76 7.89 -7.09 -11.27
CA TYR A 76 9.23 -6.57 -11.53
C TYR A 76 10.34 -7.57 -11.23
N VAL A 77 10.17 -8.42 -10.22
CA VAL A 77 11.08 -9.55 -9.98
C VAL A 77 11.02 -10.53 -11.16
N ARG A 78 9.83 -10.88 -11.62
CA ARG A 78 9.60 -11.82 -12.74
C ARG A 78 10.13 -11.29 -14.07
N MET A 79 10.02 -9.99 -14.29
CA MET A 79 10.58 -9.29 -15.46
C MET A 79 12.10 -9.07 -15.35
N GLY A 80 12.73 -9.42 -14.23
CA GLY A 80 14.16 -9.20 -13.99
C GLY A 80 14.55 -7.74 -13.74
N ARG A 81 13.57 -6.84 -13.54
CA ARG A 81 13.78 -5.43 -13.18
C ARG A 81 14.18 -5.25 -11.72
N VAL A 82 13.72 -6.15 -10.86
CA VAL A 82 14.16 -6.26 -9.46
C VAL A 82 14.90 -7.59 -9.31
N ARG A 83 16.13 -7.55 -8.80
CA ARG A 83 16.91 -8.75 -8.51
C ARG A 83 16.75 -9.16 -7.07
N LEU A 84 16.51 -10.45 -6.85
CA LEU A 84 16.60 -11.01 -5.50
C LEU A 84 18.06 -11.08 -5.10
N VAL A 85 18.38 -10.42 -3.99
CA VAL A 85 19.72 -10.37 -3.41
C VAL A 85 19.70 -10.91 -1.99
N ASP A 86 20.86 -11.29 -1.49
CA ASP A 86 21.02 -11.69 -0.09
C ASP A 86 21.44 -10.47 0.74
#